data_AF-A0A2V6Y1Z8-F1
#
_entry.id   AF-A0A2V6Y1Z8-F1
#
_cell.length_a   1.000
_cell.length_b   1.000
_cell.length_c   1.000
_cell.angle_alpha   90.00
_cell.angle_beta   90.00
_cell.angle_gamma   90.00
#
_symmetry.space_group_name_H-M   'P 1'
#
loop_
_entity.id
_entity.type
_entity.pdbx_description
1 polymer ?
#
loop_
_entity_poly.entity_id
_entity_poly.type
_entity_poly.pdbx_seq_one_letter_code
_entity_poly.pdbx_strand_id
1 'polypeptide(L)'
;MLPLILAGCVTGPFARPPTAMLAKADRLAAAGEYGSAIVAYDAFLAQFADDAKAPRARVSREAVVSILTSRDEIARLQQELARLREELAKREGDLTRVRQEAEKLRADLERLKQIDLQLEKRK
;
A
#
# COMPACT_ATOMS: atom_id res chain seq x y z
N MET A 1 -51.89 15.96 -27.61
CA MET A 1 -51.71 16.60 -26.28
C MET A 1 -50.99 15.62 -25.38
N LEU A 2 -49.65 15.62 -25.41
CA LEU A 2 -48.80 14.83 -24.49
C LEU A 2 -48.74 15.53 -23.12
N PRO A 3 -48.87 14.84 -21.98
CA PRO A 3 -48.39 15.34 -20.71
C PRO A 3 -46.95 14.87 -20.48
N LEU A 4 -46.02 15.82 -20.54
CA LEU A 4 -44.62 15.65 -20.14
C LEU A 4 -44.56 15.82 -18.61
N ILE A 5 -44.39 14.73 -17.86
CA ILE A 5 -44.17 14.77 -16.41
C ILE A 5 -42.67 14.66 -16.17
N LEU A 6 -42.02 15.79 -15.91
CA LEU A 6 -40.65 15.89 -15.40
C LEU A 6 -40.62 17.04 -14.38
N ALA A 7 -40.97 16.74 -13.13
CA ALA A 7 -40.69 17.60 -11.99
C ALA A 7 -40.64 16.76 -10.72
N GLY A 8 -39.47 16.15 -10.48
CA GLY A 8 -39.15 15.45 -9.24
C GLY A 8 -38.03 16.17 -8.48
N CYS A 9 -38.13 17.49 -8.31
CA CYS A 9 -37.28 18.18 -7.33
C CYS A 9 -37.87 17.90 -5.94
N VAL A 10 -37.29 16.95 -5.21
CA VAL A 10 -37.56 16.78 -3.78
C VAL A 10 -36.89 17.93 -3.02
N THR A 11 -37.51 19.11 -3.06
CA THR A 11 -37.23 20.22 -2.14
C THR A 11 -38.17 20.12 -0.95
N GLY A 12 -38.04 19.03 -0.19
CA GLY A 12 -38.69 18.88 1.10
C GLY A 12 -37.88 19.55 2.22
N PRO A 13 -38.50 19.95 3.35
CA PRO A 13 -37.84 20.56 4.51
C PRO A 13 -36.84 19.62 5.24
N PHE A 14 -36.65 18.39 4.74
CA PHE A 14 -35.71 17.39 5.25
C PHE A 14 -34.41 17.30 4.44
N ALA A 15 -34.26 18.07 3.36
CA ALA A 15 -32.99 18.16 2.63
C ALA A 15 -31.94 18.82 3.53
N ARG A 16 -30.92 18.05 3.94
CA ARG A 16 -29.82 18.56 4.74
C ARG A 16 -29.14 19.71 3.96
N PRO A 17 -28.80 20.84 4.61
CA PRO A 17 -28.17 21.95 3.92
C PRO A 17 -26.87 21.50 3.20
N PRO A 18 -26.59 22.00 1.98
CA PRO A 18 -25.36 21.68 1.24
C PRO A 18 -24.10 21.88 2.09
N THR A 19 -24.08 22.95 2.88
CA THR A 19 -23.00 23.30 3.82
C THR A 19 -22.79 22.24 4.90
N ALA A 20 -23.86 21.70 5.49
CA ALA A 20 -23.77 20.72 6.56
C ALA A 20 -23.29 19.35 6.05
N MET A 21 -23.69 18.96 4.83
CA MET A 21 -23.17 17.76 4.17
C MET A 21 -21.68 17.88 3.87
N LEU A 22 -21.27 18.99 3.24
CA LEU A 22 -19.86 19.20 2.92
C LEU A 22 -18.98 19.28 4.17
N ALA A 23 -19.44 19.98 5.22
CA ALA A 23 -18.73 20.04 6.50
C ALA A 23 -18.62 18.68 7.22
N LYS A 24 -19.54 17.74 6.94
CA LYS A 24 -19.39 16.35 7.42
C LYS A 24 -18.29 15.63 6.65
N ALA A 25 -18.26 15.74 5.33
CA ALA A 25 -17.22 15.14 4.50
C ALA A 25 -15.83 15.65 4.89
N ASP A 26 -15.69 16.97 5.06
CA ASP A 26 -14.45 17.61 5.50
C ASP A 26 -13.97 17.09 6.87
N ARG A 27 -14.89 16.90 7.82
CA ARG A 27 -14.57 16.33 9.14
C ARG A 27 -14.09 14.88 9.07
N LEU A 28 -14.71 14.06 8.23
CA LEU A 28 -14.28 12.68 8.02
C LEU A 28 -12.88 12.63 7.40
N ALA A 29 -12.61 13.49 6.41
CA ALA A 29 -11.29 13.61 5.81
C ALA A 29 -10.23 14.03 6.86
N ALA A 30 -10.54 15.03 7.70
CA ALA A 30 -9.66 15.49 8.76
C ALA A 30 -9.43 14.42 9.86
N ALA A 31 -10.43 13.59 10.15
CA ALA A 31 -10.31 12.46 11.08
C ALA A 31 -9.50 11.27 10.50
N GLY A 32 -9.13 11.32 9.21
CA GLY A 32 -8.44 10.22 8.54
C GLY A 32 -9.37 9.09 8.09
N GLU A 33 -10.68 9.26 8.22
CA GLU A 33 -11.70 8.30 7.76
C GLU A 33 -11.94 8.46 6.26
N TYR A 34 -10.90 8.24 5.45
CA TYR A 34 -10.91 8.58 4.02
C TYR A 34 -11.98 7.86 3.21
N GLY A 35 -12.24 6.58 3.48
CA GLY A 35 -13.32 5.84 2.81
C GLY A 35 -14.69 6.47 3.06
N SER A 36 -15.00 6.77 4.32
CA SER A 36 -16.23 7.46 4.72
C SER A 36 -16.30 8.88 4.15
N ALA A 37 -15.16 9.59 4.07
CA ALA A 37 -15.08 10.93 3.51
C ALA A 37 -15.39 10.94 2.00
N ILE A 38 -14.86 9.99 1.23
CA ILE A 38 -15.14 9.83 -0.20
C ILE A 38 -16.64 9.60 -0.42
N VAL A 39 -17.24 8.68 0.32
CA VAL A 39 -18.69 8.41 0.27
C VAL A 39 -19.50 9.67 0.60
N ALA A 40 -19.06 10.47 1.56
CA ALA A 40 -19.74 11.71 1.93
C ALA A 40 -19.61 12.81 0.87
N TYR A 41 -18.44 12.95 0.22
CA TYR A 41 -18.28 13.86 -0.92
C TYR A 41 -19.11 13.40 -2.13
N ASP A 42 -19.16 12.09 -2.41
CA ASP A 42 -19.99 11.52 -3.49
C ASP A 42 -21.47 11.79 -3.27
N ALA A 43 -21.95 11.59 -2.03
CA ALA A 43 -23.33 11.91 -1.68
C ALA A 43 -23.65 13.40 -1.86
N PHE A 44 -22.73 14.29 -1.49
CA PHE A 44 -22.87 15.73 -1.74
C PHE A 44 -22.94 16.04 -3.24
N LEU A 45 -22.01 15.49 -4.03
CA LEU A 45 -21.94 15.75 -5.48
C LEU A 45 -23.14 15.17 -6.25
N ALA A 46 -23.71 14.06 -5.78
CA ALA A 46 -24.91 13.47 -6.36
C ALA A 46 -26.16 14.34 -6.13
N GLN A 47 -26.26 15.00 -4.98
CA GLN A 47 -27.42 15.82 -4.62
C GLN A 47 -27.28 17.29 -5.03
N PHE A 48 -26.04 17.80 -5.10
CA PHE A 48 -25.73 19.21 -5.29
C PHE A 48 -24.71 19.42 -6.41
N ALA A 49 -24.93 18.79 -7.56
CA ALA A 49 -24.01 18.82 -8.71
C ALA A 49 -23.75 20.25 -9.25
N ASP A 50 -24.77 21.11 -9.18
CA ASP A 50 -24.77 22.50 -9.67
C ASP A 50 -24.52 23.55 -8.57
N ASP A 51 -24.29 23.12 -7.33
CA ASP A 51 -23.98 24.03 -6.23
C ASP A 51 -22.60 24.68 -6.44
N ALA A 52 -22.46 25.95 -6.03
CA ALA A 52 -21.22 26.70 -6.15
C ALA A 52 -20.01 26.02 -5.47
N LYS A 53 -20.25 25.12 -4.50
CA LYS A 53 -19.22 24.35 -3.79
C LYS A 53 -18.87 23.02 -4.46
N ALA A 54 -19.61 22.59 -5.49
CA ALA A 54 -19.36 21.33 -6.19
C ALA A 54 -17.94 21.22 -6.77
N PRO A 55 -17.36 22.25 -7.42
CA PRO A 55 -15.97 22.17 -7.88
C PRO A 55 -14.98 21.89 -6.76
N ARG A 56 -15.13 22.58 -5.61
CA ARG A 56 -14.28 22.36 -4.43
C ARG A 56 -14.46 20.96 -3.85
N ALA A 57 -15.69 20.46 -3.79
CA ALA A 57 -15.97 19.11 -3.32
C ALA A 57 -15.32 18.04 -4.22
N ARG A 58 -15.30 18.22 -5.55
CA ARG A 58 -14.59 17.31 -6.48
C ARG A 58 -13.09 17.26 -6.20
N VAL A 59 -12.46 18.43 -6.06
CA VAL A 59 -11.02 18.53 -5.75
C VAL A 59 -10.70 17.89 -4.41
N SER A 60 -11.49 18.18 -3.36
CA SER A 60 -11.28 17.57 -2.04
C SER A 60 -11.47 16.05 -2.07
N ARG A 61 -12.47 15.55 -2.80
CA ARG A 61 -12.68 14.12 -3.00
C ARG A 61 -11.49 13.46 -3.69
N GLU A 62 -11.01 14.03 -4.78
CA GLU A 62 -9.87 13.50 -5.55
C GLU A 62 -8.60 13.48 -4.70
N ALA A 63 -8.34 14.54 -3.93
CA ALA A 63 -7.22 14.57 -2.99
C ALA A 63 -7.32 13.45 -1.95
N VAL A 64 -8.51 13.20 -1.39
CA VAL A 64 -8.72 12.09 -0.43
C VAL A 64 -8.50 10.72 -1.09
N VAL A 65 -8.97 10.52 -2.32
CA VAL A 65 -8.70 9.30 -3.09
C VAL A 65 -7.20 9.11 -3.29
N SER A 66 -6.48 10.15 -3.71
CA SER A 66 -5.02 10.11 -3.89
C SER A 66 -4.29 9.75 -2.60
N ILE A 67 -4.71 10.30 -1.45
CA ILE A 67 -4.13 9.96 -0.15
C ILE A 67 -4.36 8.49 0.18
N LEU A 68 -5.58 7.98 -0.04
CA LEU A 68 -5.90 6.58 0.24
C LEU A 68 -5.07 5.63 -0.63
N THR A 69 -4.97 5.90 -1.93
CA THR A 69 -4.16 5.08 -2.85
C THR A 69 -2.68 5.11 -2.48
N SER A 70 -2.13 6.28 -2.14
CA SER A 70 -0.73 6.37 -1.69
C SER A 70 -0.48 5.61 -0.39
N ARG A 71 -1.45 5.57 0.54
CA ARG A 71 -1.33 4.75 1.75
C ARG A 71 -1.29 3.25 1.44
N ASP A 72 -2.12 2.79 0.52
CA ASP A 72 -2.14 1.39 0.09
C ASP A 72 -0.83 1.00 -0.62
N GLU A 73 -0.29 1.90 -1.45
CA GLU A 73 1.03 1.73 -2.09
C GLU A 73 2.16 1.65 -1.06
N ILE A 74 2.18 2.54 -0.06
CA ILE A 74 3.17 2.49 1.03
C ILE A 74 3.07 1.16 1.78
N ALA A 75 1.87 0.69 2.10
CA ALA A 75 1.67 -0.59 2.78
C ALA A 75 2.21 -1.76 1.95
N ARG A 76 1.96 -1.77 0.64
CA ARG A 76 2.49 -2.78 -0.29
C ARG A 76 4.02 -2.75 -0.34
N LEU A 77 4.62 -1.57 -0.45
CA LEU A 77 6.07 -1.41 -0.48
C LEU A 77 6.72 -1.86 0.84
N GLN A 78 6.07 -1.62 1.98
CA GLN A 78 6.54 -2.12 3.27
C GLN A 78 6.55 -3.65 3.34
N GLN A 79 5.53 -4.31 2.79
CA GLN A 79 5.49 -5.77 2.69
C GLN A 79 6.59 -6.31 1.77
N GLU A 80 6.83 -5.66 0.64
CA GLU A 80 7.90 -6.05 -0.28
C GLU A 80 9.28 -5.89 0.36
N LEU A 81 9.53 -4.77 1.05
CA LEU A 81 10.76 -4.56 1.81
C LEU A 81 10.96 -5.60 2.91
N ALA A 82 9.90 -6.04 3.58
CA ALA A 82 9.98 -7.11 4.57
C ALA A 82 10.40 -8.45 3.94
N ARG A 83 9.82 -8.81 2.79
CA ARG A 83 10.19 -10.02 2.04
C ARG A 83 11.64 -9.99 1.57
N LEU A 84 12.08 -8.86 1.00
CA LEU A 84 13.47 -8.71 0.54
C LEU A 84 14.48 -8.82 1.68
N ARG A 85 14.15 -8.33 2.88
CA ARG A 85 14.99 -8.51 4.07
C ARG A 85 15.10 -9.97 4.49
N GLU A 86 14.01 -10.72 4.45
CA GLU A 86 14.01 -12.16 4.75
C GLU A 86 14.85 -12.94 3.71
N GLU A 87 14.68 -12.64 2.43
CA GLU A 87 15.47 -13.23 1.36
C GLU A 87 16.96 -12.94 1.52
N LEU A 88 17.32 -11.69 1.85
CA LEU A 88 18.71 -11.30 2.12
C LEU A 88 19.29 -12.09 3.29
N ALA A 89 18.59 -12.18 4.42
CA ALA A 89 19.03 -12.94 5.58
C ALA A 89 19.24 -14.43 5.26
N LYS A 90 18.36 -15.02 4.43
CA LYS A 90 18.53 -16.39 3.94
C LYS A 90 19.80 -16.54 3.12
N ARG A 91 20.05 -15.62 2.18
CA ARG A 91 21.26 -15.66 1.33
C ARG A 91 22.54 -15.46 2.15
N GLU A 92 22.52 -14.63 3.17
CA GLU A 92 23.65 -14.47 4.10
C GLU A 92 23.94 -15.77 4.87
N GLY A 93 22.88 -16.47 5.30
CA GLY A 93 22.98 -17.79 5.91
C GLY A 93 23.59 -18.83 4.96
N ASP A 94 23.13 -18.87 3.71
CA ASP A 94 23.66 -19.79 2.70
C ASP A 94 25.12 -19.47 2.36
N LEU A 95 25.49 -18.20 2.24
CA LEU A 95 26.89 -17.78 2.06
C LEU A 95 27.78 -18.21 3.22
N THR A 96 27.26 -18.15 4.45
CA THR A 96 28.00 -18.61 5.64
C THR A 96 28.25 -20.11 5.59
N ARG A 97 27.24 -20.91 5.19
CA ARG A 97 27.39 -22.37 5.01
C ARG A 97 28.41 -22.71 3.94
N VAL A 98 28.33 -22.08 2.76
CA VAL A 98 29.28 -22.30 1.67
C VAL A 98 30.70 -21.97 2.09
N ARG A 99 30.91 -20.90 2.86
CA ARG A 99 32.24 -20.57 3.41
C ARG A 99 32.75 -21.64 4.36
N GLN A 100 31.89 -22.15 5.25
CA GLN A 100 32.28 -23.23 6.16
C GLN A 100 32.62 -24.53 5.42
N GLU A 101 31.87 -24.87 4.38
CA GLU A 101 32.17 -26.03 3.53
C GLU A 101 33.50 -25.87 2.78
N ALA A 102 33.76 -24.68 2.24
CA ALA A 102 35.02 -24.38 1.57
C ALA A 102 36.22 -24.51 2.53
N GLU A 103 36.10 -24.03 3.78
CA GLU A 103 37.15 -24.20 4.79
C GLU A 103 37.38 -25.66 5.19
N LYS A 104 36.31 -26.45 5.34
CA LYS A 104 36.42 -27.89 5.59
C LYS A 104 37.14 -28.60 4.46
N LEU A 105 36.75 -28.34 3.21
CA LEU A 105 37.38 -28.94 2.04
C LEU A 105 38.86 -28.56 1.92
N ARG A 106 39.22 -27.31 2.26
CA ARG A 106 40.63 -26.89 2.32
C ARG A 106 41.42 -27.70 3.36
N ALA A 107 40.87 -27.87 4.56
CA ALA A 107 41.50 -28.65 5.61
C ALA A 107 41.66 -30.13 5.23
N ASP A 108 40.63 -30.71 4.61
CA ASP A 108 40.67 -32.10 4.15
C ASP A 108 41.68 -32.32 3.02
N LEU A 109 41.77 -31.37 2.07
CA LEU A 109 42.81 -31.40 1.03
C LEU A 109 44.23 -31.33 1.63
N GLU A 110 44.44 -30.50 2.64
CA GLU A 110 45.74 -30.40 3.30
C GLU A 110 46.12 -31.69 4.04
N ARG A 111 45.15 -32.34 4.70
CA ARG A 111 45.37 -33.66 5.32
C ARG A 111 45.74 -34.72 4.29
N LEU A 112 45.06 -34.75 3.15
CA LEU A 112 45.36 -35.71 2.07
C LEU A 112 46.78 -35.51 1.54
N LYS A 113 47.20 -34.26 1.30
CA LYS A 113 48.60 -33.96 0.90
C LYS A 113 49.62 -34.46 1.92
N GLN A 114 49.35 -34.29 3.21
CA GLN A 114 50.24 -34.78 4.26
C GLN A 114 50.32 -36.30 4.28
N ILE A 115 49.21 -37.00 4.09
CA ILE A 115 49.16 -38.46 3.98
C ILE A 115 49.98 -38.93 2.78
N ASP A 116 49.76 -38.34 1.60
CA ASP A 116 50.49 -38.68 0.38
C ASP A 116 52.01 -38.50 0.56
N LEU A 117 52.44 -37.38 1.14
CA LEU A 117 53.85 -37.11 1.43
C LEU A 117 54.45 -38.14 2.40
N GLN A 118 53.68 -38.58 3.41
CA GLN A 118 54.13 -39.61 4.33
C GLN A 118 54.25 -40.98 3.65
N LEU A 119 53.34 -41.31 2.74
CA LEU A 119 53.40 -42.55 1.96
C LEU A 119 54.59 -42.56 1.00
N GLU A 120 54.88 -41.43 0.34
CA GLU A 120 56.06 -41.30 -0.52
C GLU A 120 57.37 -41.46 0.25
N LYS A 121 57.50 -40.84 1.43
CA LYS A 121 58.69 -40.97 2.28
C LYS A 121 58.94 -42.39 2.81
N ARG A 122 57.90 -43.25 2.80
CA ARG A 122 57.97 -44.64 3.28
C ARG A 122 58.26 -45.65 2.16
N LYS A 123 58.24 -45.23 0.90
CA LYS A 123 58.63 -46.04 -0.26
C LYS A 123 60.12 -45.89 -0.52
#